data_AF-A0A0F8G764-F1
#
_entry.id   AF-A0A0F8G764-F1
#
_cell.length_a   1.000
_cell.length_b   1.000
_cell.length_c   1.000
_cell.angle_alpha   90.00
_cell.angle_beta   90.00
_cell.angle_gamma   90.00
#
_symmetry.space_group_name_H-M   'P 1'
#
loop_
_entity.id
_entity.type
_entity.pdbx_description
1 polymer ?
#
loop_
_entity_poly.entity_id
_entity_poly.type
_entity_poly.pdbx_seq_one_letter_code
_entity_poly.pdbx_strand_id
1 'polypeptide(L)'
;FTLKGSSLDLLLPWYDAGADLVFSQHSLHRTDDRSQVNAGLGWRHFTDTAMTGVNLFVDHDLTRYHTRLGVGGEYWRDYLKLSGNGYLGLTGWRDAPELNGDYEARPANGWDLRAEGWLPSWPQLGGKLMVEQYYGDEVALFGKESRQKDPYAVTAGVSYTPFPLLTLSAEQKAGESGRHETQLGLSMTYTPGVSLSAQLDPDAVAARRSLAGSRHDLVERNNSIVLEYRRKEVVKLRLADPVRGLPGEEKGLVASLK
;
A
#
# COMPACT_ATOMS: atom_id res chain seq x y z
N PHE A 1 17.87 -9.49 -10.25
CA PHE A 1 16.77 -9.35 -9.27
C PHE A 1 17.34 -8.73 -8.01
N THR A 2 16.75 -7.63 -7.53
CA THR A 2 17.10 -7.00 -6.24
C THR A 2 15.89 -7.13 -5.31
N LEU A 3 16.14 -7.33 -4.01
CA LEU A 3 15.07 -7.36 -3.02
C LEU A 3 14.48 -5.95 -2.88
N LYS A 4 13.23 -5.76 -3.31
CA LYS A 4 12.55 -4.45 -3.22
C LYS A 4 11.94 -4.17 -1.86
N GLY A 5 11.65 -5.21 -1.07
CA GLY A 5 11.17 -5.04 0.28
C GLY A 5 11.04 -6.34 1.05
N SER A 6 10.76 -6.20 2.33
CA SER A 6 10.44 -7.30 3.25
C SER A 6 9.39 -6.83 4.26
N SER A 7 8.52 -7.73 4.69
CA SER A 7 7.51 -7.44 5.71
C SER A 7 7.38 -8.57 6.72
N LEU A 8 6.95 -8.20 7.92
CA LEU A 8 6.43 -9.09 8.94
C LEU A 8 5.07 -8.54 9.37
N ASP A 9 4.06 -9.36 9.25
CA ASP A 9 2.67 -9.01 9.51
C ASP A 9 2.08 -10.00 10.53
N LEU A 10 1.33 -9.51 11.51
CA LEU A 10 0.76 -10.29 12.60
C LEU A 10 -0.68 -9.85 12.84
N LEU A 11 -1.61 -10.81 12.74
CA LEU A 11 -3.00 -10.64 13.14
C LEU A 11 -3.24 -11.34 14.48
N LEU A 12 -3.82 -10.62 15.43
CA LEU A 12 -4.12 -11.08 16.78
C LEU A 12 -5.64 -11.04 17.02
N PRO A 13 -6.32 -12.19 17.13
CA PRO A 13 -7.73 -12.23 17.50
C PRO A 13 -7.90 -11.84 18.97
N TRP A 14 -8.75 -10.84 19.24
CA TRP A 14 -9.11 -10.43 20.60
C TRP A 14 -10.43 -11.05 21.04
N TYR A 15 -11.35 -11.18 20.07
CA TYR A 15 -12.60 -11.89 20.23
C TYR A 15 -12.78 -12.77 19.00
N ASP A 16 -12.92 -14.07 19.21
CA ASP A 16 -13.10 -15.04 18.14
C ASP A 16 -14.16 -16.07 18.58
N ALA A 17 -15.42 -15.74 18.34
CA ALA A 17 -16.53 -16.61 18.74
C ALA A 17 -17.74 -16.47 17.81
N GLY A 18 -18.33 -17.61 17.45
CA GLY A 18 -19.49 -17.68 16.58
C GLY A 18 -19.23 -17.02 15.22
N ALA A 19 -20.12 -16.10 14.85
CA ALA A 19 -20.06 -15.37 13.60
C ALA A 19 -19.03 -14.22 13.60
N ASP A 20 -18.48 -13.81 14.74
CA ASP A 20 -17.74 -12.55 14.83
C ASP A 20 -16.26 -12.76 15.19
N LEU A 21 -15.39 -12.00 14.52
CA LEU A 21 -13.97 -11.89 14.81
C LEU A 21 -13.62 -10.41 14.98
N VAL A 22 -13.10 -10.04 16.15
CA VAL A 22 -12.46 -8.73 16.40
C VAL A 22 -10.97 -8.97 16.57
N PHE A 23 -10.16 -8.22 15.84
CA PHE A 23 -8.71 -8.44 15.81
C PHE A 23 -7.94 -7.12 15.78
N SER A 24 -6.69 -7.18 16.21
CA SER A 24 -5.68 -6.20 15.85
C SER A 24 -4.72 -6.76 14.81
N GLN A 25 -4.22 -5.93 13.92
CA GLN A 25 -3.18 -6.30 12.98
C GLN A 25 -2.02 -5.31 13.08
N HIS A 26 -0.82 -5.85 13.13
CA HIS A 26 0.41 -5.08 13.23
C HIS A 26 1.36 -5.53 12.13
N SER A 27 2.06 -4.58 11.54
CA SER A 27 3.13 -4.92 10.61
C SER A 27 4.32 -4.01 10.72
N LEU A 28 5.47 -4.58 10.39
CA LEU A 28 6.74 -3.90 10.24
C LEU A 28 7.29 -4.30 8.88
N HIS A 29 7.56 -3.31 8.03
CA HIS A 29 8.07 -3.59 6.70
C HIS A 29 9.09 -2.56 6.27
N ARG A 30 9.97 -2.98 5.34
CA ARG A 30 10.93 -2.10 4.68
C ARG A 30 10.67 -2.16 3.18
N THR A 31 10.37 -1.01 2.58
CA THR A 31 10.13 -0.86 1.14
C THR A 31 10.74 0.47 0.69
N ASP A 32 11.42 0.50 -0.46
CA ASP A 32 12.07 1.71 -1.02
C ASP A 32 12.93 2.48 0.01
N ASP A 33 13.76 1.74 0.74
CA ASP A 33 14.62 2.23 1.83
C ASP A 33 13.93 2.86 3.04
N ARG A 34 12.61 2.73 3.15
CA ARG A 34 11.82 3.24 4.27
C ARG A 34 11.36 2.10 5.16
N SER A 35 11.64 2.22 6.44
CA SER A 35 11.06 1.37 7.47
C SER A 35 9.73 1.97 7.91
N GLN A 36 8.67 1.17 7.85
CA GLN A 36 7.30 1.59 8.13
C GLN A 36 6.64 0.59 9.08
N VAL A 37 5.78 1.11 9.94
CA VAL A 37 4.94 0.31 10.84
C VAL A 37 3.48 0.61 10.58
N ASN A 38 2.65 -0.40 10.73
CA ASN A 38 1.21 -0.28 10.62
C ASN A 38 0.57 -0.91 11.86
N ALA A 39 -0.44 -0.25 12.40
CA ALA A 39 -1.26 -0.78 13.48
C ALA A 39 -2.72 -0.53 13.15
N GLY A 40 -3.52 -1.58 13.21
CA GLY A 40 -4.94 -1.51 12.88
C GLY A 40 -5.80 -2.40 13.73
N LEU A 41 -7.09 -2.10 13.67
CA LEU A 41 -8.17 -2.87 14.28
C LEU A 41 -9.16 -3.25 13.19
N GLY A 42 -9.75 -4.43 13.32
CA GLY A 42 -10.77 -4.88 12.38
C GLY A 42 -11.84 -5.71 13.06
N TRP A 43 -12.99 -5.75 12.39
CA TRP A 43 -14.10 -6.62 12.74
C TRP A 43 -14.58 -7.34 11.48
N ARG A 44 -14.83 -8.63 11.60
CA ARG A 44 -15.37 -9.50 10.54
C ARG A 44 -16.58 -10.24 11.07
N HIS A 45 -17.64 -10.26 10.28
CA HIS A 45 -18.87 -10.98 10.53
C HIS A 45 -19.06 -12.08 9.47
N PHE A 46 -19.33 -13.30 9.92
CA PHE A 46 -19.40 -14.50 9.10
C PHE A 46 -20.82 -15.05 9.08
N THR A 47 -21.27 -15.36 7.87
CA THR A 47 -22.45 -16.17 7.58
C THR A 47 -22.00 -17.52 7.01
N ASP A 48 -22.95 -18.40 6.72
CA ASP A 48 -22.65 -19.71 6.11
C ASP A 48 -21.97 -19.62 4.74
N THR A 49 -22.11 -18.50 4.02
CA THR A 49 -21.65 -18.38 2.61
C THR A 49 -20.77 -17.17 2.33
N ALA A 50 -20.67 -16.23 3.27
CA ALA A 50 -19.93 -14.99 3.08
C ALA A 50 -19.44 -14.39 4.39
N MET A 51 -18.39 -13.58 4.30
CA MET A 51 -17.88 -12.74 5.39
C MET A 51 -17.90 -11.29 4.93
N THR A 52 -18.35 -10.39 5.81
CA THR A 52 -18.20 -8.94 5.64
C THR A 52 -17.34 -8.38 6.76
N GLY A 53 -16.45 -7.45 6.42
CA GLY A 53 -15.53 -6.88 7.40
C GLY A 53 -15.27 -5.40 7.19
N VAL A 54 -14.85 -4.74 8.26
CA VAL A 54 -14.34 -3.37 8.24
C VAL A 54 -13.07 -3.28 9.06
N ASN A 55 -12.17 -2.41 8.65
CA ASN A 55 -10.90 -2.22 9.33
C ASN A 55 -10.44 -0.75 9.30
N LEU A 56 -9.62 -0.39 10.29
CA LEU A 56 -9.04 0.93 10.48
C LEU A 56 -7.57 0.76 10.80
N PHE A 57 -6.70 1.47 10.08
CA PHE A 57 -5.25 1.41 10.24
C PHE A 57 -4.64 2.79 10.42
N VAL A 58 -3.62 2.88 11.27
CA VAL A 58 -2.67 3.97 11.30
C VAL A 58 -1.34 3.44 10.78
N ASP A 59 -0.87 4.05 9.69
CA ASP A 59 0.42 3.76 9.09
C ASP A 59 1.39 4.87 9.48
N HIS A 60 2.59 4.49 9.88
CA HIS A 60 3.64 5.43 10.24
C HIS A 60 4.97 5.05 9.60
N ASP A 61 5.55 5.99 8.86
CA ASP A 61 6.88 5.89 8.31
C ASP A 61 7.92 6.32 9.35
N LEU A 62 8.73 5.38 9.81
CA LEU A 62 9.77 5.61 10.81
C LEU A 62 10.99 6.34 10.22
N THR A 63 11.16 6.32 8.90
CA THR A 63 12.29 6.93 8.20
C THR A 63 12.02 8.39 7.84
N ARG A 64 10.82 8.71 7.32
CA ARG A 64 10.45 10.07 6.90
C ARG A 64 9.37 10.72 7.77
N TYR A 65 8.91 10.04 8.81
CA TYR A 65 7.97 10.55 9.82
C TYR A 65 6.62 11.00 9.25
N HIS A 66 6.14 10.30 8.22
CA HIS A 66 4.82 10.51 7.64
C HIS A 66 3.79 9.58 8.27
N THR A 67 2.59 10.10 8.53
CA THR A 67 1.49 9.31 9.11
C THR A 67 0.28 9.36 8.19
N ARG A 68 -0.35 8.20 7.98
CA ARG A 68 -1.52 8.01 7.12
C ARG A 68 -2.58 7.20 7.86
N LEU A 69 -3.85 7.56 7.65
CA LEU A 69 -5.01 6.80 8.09
C LEU A 69 -5.49 5.92 6.91
N GLY A 70 -5.78 4.65 7.19
CA GLY A 70 -6.40 3.72 6.25
C GLY A 70 -7.76 3.25 6.77
N VAL A 71 -8.77 3.21 5.91
CA VAL A 71 -10.07 2.59 6.21
C VAL A 71 -10.35 1.57 5.13
N GLY A 72 -10.74 0.35 5.52
CA GLY A 72 -10.99 -0.74 4.60
C GLY A 72 -12.33 -1.43 4.83
N GLY A 73 -12.90 -1.95 3.75
CA GLY A 73 -14.05 -2.86 3.75
C GLY A 73 -13.70 -4.17 3.07
N GLU A 74 -14.25 -5.28 3.57
CA GLU A 74 -13.97 -6.64 3.11
C GLU A 74 -15.28 -7.36 2.77
N TYR A 75 -15.31 -8.11 1.67
CA TYR A 75 -16.38 -9.05 1.34
C TYR A 75 -15.77 -10.34 0.76
N TRP A 76 -15.83 -11.43 1.52
CA TRP A 76 -15.20 -12.70 1.16
C TRP A 76 -16.22 -13.82 1.03
N ARG A 77 -15.88 -14.81 0.21
CA ARG A 77 -16.57 -16.08 0.03
C ARG A 77 -15.53 -17.19 -0.10
N ASP A 78 -15.99 -18.43 -0.15
CA ASP A 78 -15.11 -19.54 -0.55
C ASP A 78 -14.40 -19.19 -1.87
N TYR A 79 -13.07 -19.30 -1.86
CA TYR A 79 -12.20 -19.04 -3.01
C TYR A 79 -12.25 -17.62 -3.59
N LEU A 80 -12.84 -16.62 -2.90
CA LEU A 80 -12.91 -15.24 -3.38
C LEU A 80 -12.79 -14.24 -2.23
N LYS A 81 -11.91 -13.26 -2.39
CA LYS A 81 -11.80 -12.10 -1.50
C LYS A 81 -11.90 -10.81 -2.30
N LEU A 82 -12.81 -9.95 -1.88
CA LEU A 82 -12.91 -8.58 -2.36
C LEU A 82 -12.57 -7.63 -1.20
N SER A 83 -11.81 -6.58 -1.50
CA SER A 83 -11.55 -5.51 -0.56
C SER A 83 -11.52 -4.16 -1.26
N GLY A 84 -11.89 -3.13 -0.51
CA GLY A 84 -11.76 -1.74 -0.92
C GLY A 84 -11.16 -0.93 0.21
N ASN A 85 -10.16 -0.11 -0.10
CA ASN A 85 -9.40 0.64 0.89
C ASN A 85 -9.33 2.12 0.49
N GLY A 86 -9.46 3.00 1.48
CA GLY A 86 -9.22 4.43 1.35
C GLY A 86 -8.06 4.87 2.23
N TYR A 87 -7.27 5.82 1.73
CA TYR A 87 -6.06 6.31 2.37
C TYR A 87 -6.08 7.84 2.48
N LEU A 88 -5.88 8.33 3.70
CA LEU A 88 -5.87 9.76 4.03
C LEU A 88 -4.56 10.14 4.73
N GLY A 89 -3.82 11.08 4.16
CA GLY A 89 -2.64 11.64 4.80
C GLY A 89 -2.99 12.45 6.05
N LEU A 90 -2.34 12.14 7.17
CA LEU A 90 -2.51 12.87 8.44
C LEU A 90 -1.39 13.89 8.68
N THR A 91 -0.19 13.63 8.15
CA THR A 91 0.92 14.59 8.20
C THR A 91 0.95 15.47 6.97
N GLY A 92 1.20 16.77 7.16
CA GLY A 92 1.46 17.70 6.06
C GLY A 92 2.84 17.53 5.43
N TRP A 93 3.21 18.52 4.64
CA TRP A 93 4.50 18.62 3.95
C TRP A 93 5.68 18.62 4.93
N ARG A 94 6.69 17.81 4.63
CA ARG A 94 7.96 17.72 5.35
C ARG A 94 9.10 17.61 4.37
N ASP A 95 10.30 17.99 4.79
CA ASP A 95 11.49 17.88 3.96
C ASP A 95 11.72 16.47 3.43
N ALA A 96 12.03 16.39 2.13
CA ALA A 96 12.37 15.16 1.41
C ALA A 96 13.87 15.15 1.06
N PRO A 97 14.76 14.81 2.03
CA PRO A 97 16.22 14.83 1.82
C PRO A 97 16.68 13.90 0.69
N GLU A 98 15.91 12.86 0.38
CA GLU A 98 16.15 11.93 -0.72
C GLU A 98 16.04 12.53 -2.13
N LEU A 99 15.61 13.79 -2.25
CA LEU A 99 15.53 14.59 -3.48
C LEU A 99 16.36 15.89 -3.33
N ASN A 100 17.61 15.75 -2.88
CA ASN A 100 18.61 16.84 -2.72
C ASN A 100 18.19 17.98 -1.77
N GLY A 101 17.15 17.79 -0.96
CA GLY A 101 16.64 18.81 -0.04
C GLY A 101 15.80 19.90 -0.70
N ASP A 102 15.60 19.86 -2.02
CA ASP A 102 14.83 20.83 -2.80
C ASP A 102 13.31 20.56 -2.79
N TYR A 103 12.89 19.46 -2.19
CA TYR A 103 11.50 19.00 -2.19
C TYR A 103 10.99 18.81 -0.76
N GLU A 104 9.67 18.90 -0.65
CA GLU A 104 8.91 18.39 0.48
C GLU A 104 8.05 17.21 0.02
N ALA A 105 7.74 16.30 0.94
CA ALA A 105 6.83 15.18 0.73
C ALA A 105 5.68 15.20 1.73
N ARG A 106 4.56 14.57 1.37
CA ARG A 106 3.46 14.20 2.27
C ARG A 106 2.81 12.90 1.80
N PRO A 107 2.05 12.17 2.62
CA PRO A 107 1.22 11.08 2.13
C PRO A 107 0.23 11.56 1.07
N ALA A 108 0.20 10.88 -0.06
CA ALA A 108 -0.83 11.09 -1.07
C ALA A 108 -2.14 10.45 -0.61
N ASN A 109 -3.25 11.17 -0.79
CA ASN A 109 -4.57 10.58 -0.59
C ASN A 109 -4.88 9.66 -1.77
N GLY A 110 -5.63 8.58 -1.52
CA GLY A 110 -5.94 7.63 -2.57
C GLY A 110 -6.86 6.52 -2.12
N TRP A 111 -7.12 5.59 -3.02
CA TRP A 111 -7.92 4.41 -2.75
C TRP A 111 -7.46 3.24 -3.63
N ASP A 112 -7.81 2.04 -3.23
CA ASP A 112 -7.68 0.85 -4.06
C ASP A 112 -8.88 -0.09 -3.94
N LEU A 113 -9.09 -0.88 -4.98
CA LEU A 113 -10.01 -2.02 -5.03
C LEU A 113 -9.22 -3.26 -5.40
N ARG A 114 -9.47 -4.37 -4.71
CA ARG A 114 -8.75 -5.62 -4.89
C ARG A 114 -9.72 -6.78 -5.00
N ALA A 115 -9.41 -7.70 -5.90
CA ALA A 115 -10.07 -8.97 -6.05
C ALA A 115 -9.01 -10.07 -6.11
N GLU A 116 -9.08 -11.02 -5.19
CA GLU A 116 -8.27 -12.23 -5.19
C GLU A 116 -9.16 -13.45 -5.24
N GLY A 117 -8.81 -14.43 -6.04
CA GLY A 117 -9.57 -15.67 -6.12
C GLY A 117 -8.71 -16.86 -6.48
N TRP A 118 -9.20 -18.05 -6.16
CA TRP A 118 -8.51 -19.32 -6.40
C TRP A 118 -9.40 -20.25 -7.21
N LEU A 119 -8.79 -21.10 -8.04
CA LEU A 119 -9.56 -22.09 -8.81
C LEU A 119 -10.07 -23.18 -7.86
N PRO A 120 -11.39 -23.41 -7.74
CA PRO A 120 -11.90 -24.46 -6.83
C PRO A 120 -11.39 -25.86 -7.18
N SER A 121 -11.19 -26.14 -8.48
CA SER A 121 -10.62 -27.40 -8.97
C SER A 121 -9.10 -27.49 -8.80
N TRP A 122 -8.41 -26.36 -8.56
CA TRP A 122 -6.96 -26.31 -8.36
C TRP A 122 -6.57 -25.17 -7.40
N PRO A 123 -6.85 -25.32 -6.08
CA PRO A 123 -6.81 -24.23 -5.10
C PRO A 123 -5.42 -23.67 -4.81
N GLN A 124 -4.38 -24.36 -5.27
CA GLN A 124 -3.00 -23.91 -5.24
C GLN A 124 -2.79 -22.73 -6.19
N LEU A 125 -3.58 -22.59 -7.27
CA LEU A 125 -3.47 -21.50 -8.24
C LEU A 125 -4.49 -20.40 -7.94
N GLY A 126 -3.97 -19.19 -7.72
CA GLY A 126 -4.76 -17.98 -7.48
C GLY A 126 -4.49 -16.88 -8.50
N GLY A 127 -5.49 -16.03 -8.72
CA GLY A 127 -5.41 -14.81 -9.50
C GLY A 127 -5.71 -13.59 -8.64
N LYS A 128 -5.10 -12.47 -9.00
CA LYS A 128 -5.27 -11.17 -8.35
C LYS A 128 -5.49 -10.08 -9.38
N LEU A 129 -6.44 -9.21 -9.10
CA LEU A 129 -6.66 -7.97 -9.83
C LEU A 129 -6.78 -6.83 -8.83
N MET A 130 -6.07 -5.73 -9.07
CA MET A 130 -6.14 -4.52 -8.25
C MET A 130 -6.18 -3.30 -9.15
N VAL A 131 -6.96 -2.31 -8.73
CA VAL A 131 -6.94 -0.96 -9.29
C VAL A 131 -6.70 0.01 -8.15
N GLU A 132 -5.75 0.93 -8.33
CA GLU A 132 -5.43 1.97 -7.34
C GLU A 132 -5.32 3.34 -8.01
N GLN A 133 -5.72 4.39 -7.27
CA GLN A 133 -5.69 5.78 -7.70
C GLN A 133 -5.23 6.65 -6.53
N TYR A 134 -4.32 7.57 -6.80
CA TYR A 134 -3.86 8.56 -5.84
C TYR A 134 -3.98 9.97 -6.42
N TYR A 135 -4.02 10.97 -5.55
CA TYR A 135 -4.26 12.36 -5.91
C TYR A 135 -3.13 13.28 -5.47
N GLY A 136 -2.75 14.22 -6.33
CA GLY A 136 -1.65 15.14 -6.12
C GLY A 136 -0.89 15.50 -7.41
N ASP A 137 -0.06 16.54 -7.38
CA ASP A 137 0.64 17.04 -8.57
C ASP A 137 1.90 16.21 -8.92
N GLU A 138 2.66 15.77 -7.91
CA GLU A 138 3.84 14.90 -8.10
C GLU A 138 3.77 13.65 -7.20
N VAL A 139 2.88 12.71 -7.51
CA VAL A 139 2.69 11.47 -6.75
C VAL A 139 3.61 10.35 -7.24
N ALA A 140 4.31 9.69 -6.31
CA ALA A 140 5.29 8.64 -6.58
C ALA A 140 4.70 7.22 -6.60
N LEU A 141 3.67 6.96 -7.41
CA LEU A 141 3.01 5.64 -7.48
C LEU A 141 3.89 4.53 -8.07
N PHE A 142 4.83 4.90 -8.95
CA PHE A 142 5.83 4.02 -9.58
C PHE A 142 7.26 4.35 -9.09
N GLY A 143 7.36 4.90 -7.88
CA GLY A 143 8.62 5.31 -7.27
C GLY A 143 8.95 6.80 -7.48
N LYS A 144 9.89 7.29 -6.67
CA LYS A 144 10.20 8.72 -6.53
C LYS A 144 10.76 9.38 -7.80
N GLU A 145 11.34 8.63 -8.73
CA GLU A 145 11.87 9.16 -10.01
C GLU A 145 10.80 9.24 -11.11
N SER A 146 9.61 8.69 -10.86
CA SER A 146 8.51 8.56 -11.83
C SER A 146 7.23 9.19 -11.28
N ARG A 147 7.34 10.42 -10.77
CA ARG A 147 6.23 11.16 -10.18
C ARG A 147 5.26 11.65 -11.27
N GLN A 148 3.98 11.58 -10.97
CA GLN A 148 2.89 11.84 -11.92
C GLN A 148 1.76 12.60 -11.24
N LYS A 149 0.97 13.32 -12.04
CA LYS A 149 -0.23 14.00 -11.56
C LYS A 149 -1.39 13.01 -11.51
N ASP A 150 -2.07 12.95 -10.36
CA ASP A 150 -3.23 12.10 -10.11
C ASP A 150 -3.11 10.68 -10.72
N PRO A 151 -2.05 9.90 -10.40
CA PRO A 151 -1.77 8.66 -11.10
C PRO A 151 -2.68 7.52 -10.68
N TYR A 152 -2.99 6.66 -11.65
CA TYR A 152 -3.60 5.35 -11.41
C TYR A 152 -2.68 4.19 -11.81
N ALA A 153 -2.98 3.02 -11.27
CA ALA A 153 -2.38 1.77 -11.70
C ALA A 153 -3.38 0.61 -11.66
N VAL A 154 -3.18 -0.34 -12.56
CA VAL A 154 -3.85 -1.64 -12.58
C VAL A 154 -2.79 -2.71 -12.39
N THR A 155 -3.02 -3.61 -11.46
CA THR A 155 -2.13 -4.74 -11.18
C THR A 155 -2.87 -6.04 -11.45
N ALA A 156 -2.29 -6.89 -12.29
CA ALA A 156 -2.73 -8.26 -12.50
C ALA A 156 -1.66 -9.21 -11.96
N GLY A 157 -2.06 -10.23 -11.21
CA GLY A 157 -1.14 -11.15 -10.56
C GLY A 157 -1.62 -12.59 -10.61
N VAL A 158 -0.65 -13.50 -10.55
CA VAL A 158 -0.86 -14.94 -10.35
C VAL A 158 -0.10 -15.37 -9.10
N SER A 159 -0.68 -16.33 -8.38
CA SER A 159 -0.06 -16.91 -7.19
C SER A 159 -0.12 -18.43 -7.23
N TYR A 160 0.92 -19.08 -6.72
CA TYR A 160 1.01 -20.52 -6.56
C TYR A 160 1.37 -20.87 -5.12
N THR A 161 0.52 -21.65 -4.46
CA THR A 161 0.68 -22.08 -3.06
C THR A 161 0.80 -23.60 -3.02
N PRO A 162 2.02 -24.17 -3.09
CA PRO A 162 2.20 -25.61 -3.07
C PRO A 162 1.68 -26.26 -1.77
N PHE A 163 1.77 -25.55 -0.65
CA PHE A 163 1.25 -25.94 0.67
C PHE A 163 0.97 -24.67 1.49
N PRO A 164 0.13 -24.71 2.54
CA PRO A 164 -0.36 -23.49 3.23
C PRO A 164 0.72 -22.53 3.74
N LEU A 165 1.88 -23.04 4.15
CA LEU A 165 2.98 -22.22 4.66
C LEU A 165 3.66 -21.35 3.60
N LEU A 166 3.62 -21.70 2.31
CA LEU A 166 4.40 -21.02 1.26
C LEU A 166 3.52 -20.58 0.09
N THR A 167 3.63 -19.32 -0.30
CA THR A 167 3.03 -18.78 -1.51
C THR A 167 4.09 -18.08 -2.35
N LEU A 168 4.12 -18.39 -3.64
CA LEU A 168 4.88 -17.69 -4.67
C LEU A 168 3.93 -16.80 -5.47
N SER A 169 4.36 -15.61 -5.84
CA SER A 169 3.55 -14.69 -6.67
C SER A 169 4.36 -14.03 -7.77
N ALA A 170 3.67 -13.71 -8.86
CA ALA A 170 4.16 -12.86 -9.92
C ALA A 170 3.07 -11.84 -10.26
N GLU A 171 3.40 -10.56 -10.17
CA GLU A 171 2.49 -9.45 -10.40
C GLU A 171 3.04 -8.52 -11.47
N GLN A 172 2.15 -8.04 -12.34
CA GLN A 172 2.43 -7.01 -13.33
C GLN A 172 1.57 -5.79 -13.00
N LYS A 173 2.21 -4.71 -12.58
CA LYS A 173 1.59 -3.41 -12.36
C LYS A 173 1.79 -2.55 -13.61
N ALA A 174 0.73 -1.94 -14.11
CA ALA A 174 0.75 -1.03 -15.26
C ALA A 174 0.01 0.27 -14.92
N GLY A 175 0.48 1.40 -15.42
CA GLY A 175 -0.12 2.70 -15.17
C GLY A 175 0.05 3.64 -16.35
N GLU A 176 -0.16 4.93 -16.10
CA GLU A 176 -0.04 5.98 -17.12
C GLU A 176 1.34 6.02 -17.79
N SER A 177 1.39 6.65 -18.98
CA SER A 177 2.63 6.90 -19.73
C SER A 177 3.49 5.65 -19.98
N GLY A 178 2.87 4.47 -20.12
CA GLY A 178 3.57 3.21 -20.40
C GLY A 178 4.37 2.66 -19.23
N ARG A 179 4.16 3.19 -18.01
CA ARG A 179 4.83 2.70 -16.79
C ARG A 179 4.36 1.30 -16.48
N HIS A 180 5.32 0.43 -16.23
CA HIS A 180 5.06 -0.93 -15.82
C HIS A 180 6.13 -1.43 -14.87
N GLU A 181 5.74 -2.35 -14.01
CA GLU A 181 6.62 -2.98 -13.05
C GLU A 181 6.23 -4.45 -12.91
N THR A 182 7.23 -5.34 -13.00
CA THR A 182 7.08 -6.76 -12.70
C THR A 182 7.62 -7.03 -11.31
N GLN A 183 6.81 -7.65 -10.46
CA GLN A 183 7.16 -7.99 -9.09
C GLN A 183 7.06 -9.51 -8.90
N LEU A 184 8.10 -10.10 -8.31
CA LEU A 184 8.10 -11.50 -7.89
C LEU A 184 8.09 -11.54 -6.37
N GLY A 185 7.19 -12.33 -5.79
CA GLY A 185 6.98 -12.42 -4.35
C GLY A 185 7.17 -13.84 -3.83
N LEU A 186 7.68 -13.93 -2.60
CA LEU A 186 7.68 -15.13 -1.78
C LEU A 186 7.10 -14.75 -0.43
N SER A 187 6.04 -15.44 -0.01
CA SER A 187 5.36 -15.22 1.26
C SER A 187 5.37 -16.50 2.09
N MET A 188 5.63 -16.37 3.39
CA MET A 188 5.53 -17.48 4.34
C MET A 188 4.43 -17.18 5.38
N THR A 189 3.43 -18.05 5.47
CA THR A 189 2.25 -17.86 6.33
C THR A 189 2.20 -18.91 7.42
N TYR A 190 2.55 -18.54 8.64
CA TYR A 190 2.49 -19.43 9.79
C TYR A 190 1.18 -19.27 10.56
N THR A 191 0.48 -20.37 10.83
CA THR A 191 -0.76 -20.38 11.62
C THR A 191 -0.51 -21.08 12.96
N PRO A 192 -0.43 -20.33 14.08
CA PRO A 192 -0.26 -20.92 15.40
C PRO A 192 -1.38 -21.93 15.73
N GLY A 193 -1.02 -23.03 16.39
CA GLY A 193 -1.97 -24.09 16.76
C GLY A 193 -2.23 -25.14 15.67
N VAL A 194 -1.86 -24.88 14.42
CA VAL A 194 -1.89 -25.87 13.34
C VAL A 194 -0.56 -26.62 13.30
N SER A 195 -0.57 -27.95 13.20
CA SER A 195 0.67 -28.74 13.15
C SER A 195 1.52 -28.34 11.94
N LEU A 196 2.84 -28.43 12.08
CA LEU A 196 3.75 -28.16 10.96
C LEU A 196 3.49 -29.10 9.78
N SER A 197 3.13 -30.36 10.04
CA SER A 197 2.77 -31.32 9.00
C SER A 197 1.59 -30.85 8.15
N ALA A 198 0.52 -30.33 8.76
CA ALA A 198 -0.63 -29.81 8.04
C ALA A 198 -0.31 -28.51 7.28
N GLN A 199 0.60 -27.68 7.82
CA GLN A 199 1.02 -26.45 7.13
C GLN A 199 1.95 -26.72 5.92
N LEU A 200 2.57 -27.89 5.87
CA LEU A 200 3.41 -28.37 4.77
C LEU A 200 2.67 -29.36 3.84
N ASP A 201 1.40 -29.63 4.11
CA ASP A 201 0.56 -30.57 3.34
C ASP A 201 -0.11 -29.87 2.14
N PRO A 202 0.17 -30.27 0.89
CA PRO A 202 -0.49 -29.72 -0.29
C PRO A 202 -2.02 -29.87 -0.30
N ASP A 203 -2.56 -30.91 0.35
CA ASP A 203 -4.00 -31.17 0.38
C ASP A 203 -4.74 -30.22 1.33
N ALA A 204 -4.03 -29.63 2.29
CA ALA A 204 -4.58 -28.65 3.23
C ALA A 204 -4.85 -27.27 2.58
N VAL A 205 -4.36 -27.02 1.35
CA VAL A 205 -4.55 -25.75 0.66
C VAL A 205 -6.02 -25.47 0.36
N ALA A 206 -6.80 -26.49 -0.01
CA ALA A 206 -8.23 -26.33 -0.32
C ALA A 206 -9.01 -25.79 0.88
N ALA A 207 -8.83 -26.42 2.05
CA ALA A 207 -9.46 -26.00 3.29
C ALA A 207 -9.07 -24.56 3.65
N ARG A 208 -7.82 -24.17 3.38
CA ARG A 208 -7.30 -22.82 3.64
C ARG A 208 -7.98 -21.72 2.80
N ARG A 209 -8.49 -22.05 1.61
CA ARG A 209 -9.20 -21.10 0.71
C ARG A 209 -10.70 -20.99 1.00
N SER A 210 -11.24 -21.84 1.86
CA SER A 210 -12.61 -21.71 2.35
C SER A 210 -12.77 -20.48 3.24
N LEU A 211 -14.02 -20.06 3.45
CA LEU A 211 -14.36 -18.97 4.34
C LEU A 211 -13.90 -19.23 5.78
N ALA A 212 -14.09 -20.46 6.27
CA ALA A 212 -13.64 -20.86 7.60
C ALA A 212 -12.11 -20.86 7.70
N GLY A 213 -11.42 -21.40 6.69
CA GLY A 213 -9.96 -21.49 6.66
C GLY A 213 -9.25 -20.15 6.42
N SER A 214 -9.93 -19.16 5.85
CA SER A 214 -9.40 -17.81 5.62
C SER A 214 -9.74 -16.82 6.73
N ARG A 215 -10.45 -17.26 7.79
CA ARG A 215 -10.95 -16.40 8.87
C ARG A 215 -9.90 -15.45 9.46
N HIS A 216 -8.68 -15.94 9.64
CA HIS A 216 -7.56 -15.20 10.25
C HIS A 216 -6.59 -14.59 9.23
N ASP A 217 -6.99 -14.47 7.96
CA ASP A 217 -6.14 -13.88 6.95
C ASP A 217 -5.90 -12.41 7.21
N LEU A 218 -4.72 -11.94 6.85
CA LEU A 218 -4.38 -10.52 6.94
C LEU A 218 -5.35 -9.69 6.09
N VAL A 219 -5.53 -8.43 6.46
CA VAL A 219 -6.29 -7.47 5.67
C VAL A 219 -5.57 -7.18 4.36
N GLU A 220 -6.29 -7.28 3.24
CA GLU A 220 -5.78 -6.97 1.90
C GLU A 220 -5.78 -5.46 1.63
N ARG A 221 -4.60 -4.84 1.74
CA ARG A 221 -4.41 -3.39 1.58
C ARG A 221 -2.98 -3.03 1.16
N ASN A 222 -2.71 -1.77 0.86
CA ASN A 222 -1.36 -1.25 0.64
C ASN A 222 -0.79 -0.77 1.98
N ASN A 223 0.08 -1.56 2.60
CA ASN A 223 0.73 -1.19 3.87
C ASN A 223 1.76 -0.06 3.71
N SER A 224 2.27 0.18 2.49
CA SER A 224 3.24 1.24 2.22
C SER A 224 2.56 2.58 1.93
N ILE A 225 3.09 3.65 2.52
CA ILE A 225 2.61 5.01 2.32
C ILE A 225 3.14 5.55 0.98
N VAL A 226 2.25 5.72 0.01
CA VAL A 226 2.54 6.46 -1.24
C VAL A 226 2.70 7.95 -0.90
N LEU A 227 3.75 8.56 -1.41
CA LEU A 227 4.07 9.97 -1.16
C LEU A 227 3.78 10.84 -2.38
N GLU A 228 3.28 12.04 -2.13
CA GLU A 228 3.25 13.18 -3.04
C GLU A 228 4.42 14.10 -2.70
N TYR A 229 5.03 14.71 -3.71
CA TYR A 229 6.12 15.65 -3.58
C TYR A 229 5.72 17.03 -4.09
N ARG A 230 6.42 18.06 -3.59
CA ARG A 230 6.40 19.39 -4.20
C ARG A 230 7.77 20.01 -4.08
N ARG A 231 8.15 20.79 -5.08
CA ARG A 231 9.38 21.58 -5.01
C ARG A 231 9.23 22.69 -3.98
N LYS A 232 10.25 22.90 -3.16
CA LYS A 232 10.34 24.06 -2.27
C LYS A 232 10.45 25.33 -3.09
N GLU A 233 9.65 26.34 -2.75
CA GLU A 233 9.91 27.70 -3.19
C GLU A 233 11.05 28.28 -2.34
N VAL A 234 12.30 28.01 -2.75
CA VAL A 234 13.50 28.44 -2.02
C VAL A 234 13.86 29.91 -2.23
N VAL A 235 13.28 30.55 -3.26
CA VAL A 235 13.57 31.94 -3.60
C VAL A 235 12.31 32.66 -4.08
N LYS A 236 11.92 33.74 -3.39
CA LYS A 236 10.96 34.72 -3.89
C LYS A 236 11.68 35.99 -4.31
N LEU A 237 11.82 36.19 -5.61
CA LEU A 237 12.29 37.44 -6.20
C LEU A 237 11.11 38.41 -6.32
N ARG A 238 11.20 39.55 -5.65
CA ARG A 238 10.35 40.70 -6.00
C ARG A 238 11.10 41.56 -7.00
N LEU A 239 10.52 41.75 -8.18
CA LEU A 239 11.08 42.64 -9.19
C LEU A 239 10.69 44.09 -8.89
N ALA A 240 11.56 45.02 -9.23
CA ALA A 240 11.20 46.43 -9.27
C ALA A 240 10.33 46.68 -10.52
N ASP A 241 9.05 47.00 -10.35
CA ASP A 241 8.12 47.30 -11.46
C ASP A 241 7.27 48.54 -11.11
N PRO A 242 7.24 49.61 -11.94
CA PRO A 242 7.94 49.77 -13.23
C PRO A 242 9.43 50.12 -13.09
N VAL A 243 10.27 49.46 -13.90
CA VAL A 243 11.65 49.87 -14.11
C VAL A 243 11.64 51.16 -14.95
N ARG A 244 11.87 52.30 -14.31
CA ARG A 244 12.04 53.60 -14.99
C ARG A 244 13.50 54.03 -14.92
N GLY A 245 14.08 54.43 -16.04
CA GLY A 245 15.47 54.89 -16.13
C GLY A 245 15.77 55.59 -17.45
N LEU A 246 16.94 56.22 -17.53
CA LEU A 246 17.45 56.88 -18.74
C LEU A 246 18.14 55.86 -19.68
N PRO A 247 18.26 56.16 -20.98
CA PRO A 247 19.02 55.32 -21.91
C PRO A 247 20.48 55.14 -21.43
N GLY A 248 20.92 53.89 -21.25
CA GLY A 248 22.26 53.55 -20.77
C GLY A 248 22.42 53.48 -19.25
N GLU A 249 21.35 53.68 -18.47
CA GLU A 249 21.38 53.53 -17.01
C GLU A 249 21.25 52.06 -16.59
N GLU A 250 22.23 51.54 -15.83
CA GLU A 250 22.15 50.20 -15.23
C GLU A 250 21.30 50.24 -13.95
N LYS A 251 20.28 49.36 -13.85
CA LYS A 251 19.43 49.22 -12.64
C LYS A 251 19.34 47.80 -12.15
N GLY A 252 19.32 47.66 -10.82
CA GLY A 252 19.02 46.40 -10.16
C GLY A 252 17.57 45.99 -10.40
N LEU A 253 17.38 44.81 -10.99
CA LEU A 253 16.06 44.23 -11.29
C LEU A 253 15.36 43.64 -10.05
N VAL A 254 16.13 43.24 -9.04
CA VAL A 254 15.63 42.56 -7.85
C VAL A 254 15.48 43.56 -6.71
N ALA A 255 14.24 43.87 -6.32
CA ALA A 255 13.91 44.78 -5.22
C ALA A 255 14.11 44.13 -3.84
N SER A 256 13.92 42.81 -3.74
CA SER A 256 14.27 42.03 -2.55
C SER A 256 14.40 40.55 -2.88
N LEU A 257 15.34 39.89 -2.21
CA LEU A 257 15.49 38.43 -2.15
C LEU A 257 14.93 37.96 -0.80
N LYS A 258 13.98 37.02 -0.82
CA LYS A 258 13.49 36.33 0.37
C LYS A 258 13.53 34.83 0.17
#